data_AF-A0A819HWU5-F1
#
_entry.id   AF-A0A819HWU5-F1
#
_cell.length_a   1.000
_cell.length_b   1.000
_cell.length_c   1.000
_cell.angle_alpha   90.00
_cell.angle_beta   90.00
_cell.angle_gamma   90.00
#
_symmetry.space_group_name_H-M   'P 1'
#
loop_
_entity.id
_entity.type
_entity.pdbx_description
1 polymer ?
#
loop_
_entity_poly.entity_id
_entity_poly.type
_entity_poly.pdbx_seq_one_letter_code
_entity_poly.pdbx_strand_id
1 'polypeptide(L)'
;MDKENFRFYIKVRTAFNVEATTIHDELRTVFGDEAPSYRTIARWAQWFREGREEIEDEERSGRPVAGSTPENIEEIRSIVSDDPHFTIAELQEYTDLSYGTVHRILSDHVELRKITARYIPKQLTDYQRSERVRICKENLSRFTEGGWRLSDVSTNSRM
;
A
#
# COMPACT_ATOMS: atom_id res chain seq x y z
N MET A 1 -18.14 -14.69 24.32
CA MET A 1 -16.67 -14.68 24.55
C MET A 1 -15.95 -14.61 23.20
N ASP A 2 -14.80 -13.94 23.08
CA ASP A 2 -14.05 -13.90 21.81
C ASP A 2 -13.40 -15.26 21.46
N LYS A 3 -13.23 -15.55 20.17
CA LYS A 3 -12.68 -16.82 19.64
C LYS A 3 -11.27 -17.09 20.17
N GLU A 4 -10.48 -16.04 20.38
CA GLU A 4 -9.13 -16.13 20.92
C GLU A 4 -9.11 -16.63 22.36
N ASN A 5 -10.08 -16.23 23.19
CA ASN A 5 -10.16 -16.68 24.58
C ASN A 5 -10.43 -18.20 24.66
N PHE A 6 -11.29 -18.73 23.79
CA PHE A 6 -11.51 -20.18 23.70
C PHE A 6 -10.23 -20.91 23.30
N ARG A 7 -9.49 -20.39 22.32
CA ARG A 7 -8.22 -20.98 21.86
C ARG A 7 -7.14 -20.91 22.93
N PHE A 8 -7.04 -19.80 23.66
CA PHE A 8 -6.16 -19.66 24.82
C PHE A 8 -6.48 -20.70 25.89
N TYR A 9 -7.76 -20.87 26.22
CA TYR A 9 -8.19 -21.90 27.17
C TYR A 9 -7.81 -23.31 26.70
N ILE A 10 -8.08 -23.64 25.43
CA ILE A 10 -7.70 -24.93 24.84
C ILE A 10 -6.19 -25.13 24.91
N LYS A 11 -5.38 -24.11 24.61
CA LYS A 11 -3.91 -24.16 24.71
C LYS A 11 -3.46 -24.54 26.12
N VAL A 12 -3.97 -23.83 27.12
CA VAL A 12 -3.61 -24.07 28.53
C VAL A 12 -4.03 -25.47 28.96
N ARG A 13 -5.27 -25.90 28.68
CA ARG A 13 -5.74 -27.25 29.07
C ARG A 13 -4.98 -28.37 28.34
N THR A 14 -4.64 -28.15 27.07
CA THR A 14 -3.83 -29.09 26.29
C THR A 14 -2.42 -29.23 26.88
N ALA A 15 -1.81 -28.14 27.37
CA ALA A 15 -0.51 -28.18 28.06
C ALA A 15 -0.56 -28.98 29.38
N PHE A 16 -1.73 -29.03 30.02
CA PHE A 16 -1.99 -29.90 31.17
C PHE A 16 -2.33 -31.35 30.79
N ASN A 17 -2.18 -31.74 29.52
CA ASN A 17 -2.53 -33.07 28.98
C ASN A 17 -4.00 -33.46 29.22
N VAL A 18 -4.91 -32.48 29.19
CA VAL A 18 -6.35 -32.74 29.27
C VAL A 18 -6.87 -33.15 27.88
N GLU A 19 -7.66 -34.22 27.84
CA GLU A 19 -8.26 -34.71 26.61
C GLU A 19 -9.29 -33.73 26.03
N ALA A 20 -9.36 -33.65 24.70
CA ALA A 20 -10.21 -32.71 23.98
C ALA A 20 -11.71 -32.88 24.30
N THR A 21 -12.14 -34.08 24.67
CA THR A 21 -13.50 -34.39 25.14
C THR A 21 -13.82 -33.65 26.42
N THR A 22 -12.91 -33.69 27.39
CA THR A 22 -13.07 -33.02 28.69
C THR A 22 -13.07 -31.50 28.51
N ILE A 23 -12.19 -30.97 27.66
CA ILE A 23 -12.15 -29.54 27.32
C ILE A 23 -13.48 -29.09 26.69
N HIS A 24 -14.06 -29.90 25.81
CA HIS A 24 -15.36 -29.61 25.21
C HIS A 24 -16.50 -29.60 26.23
N ASP A 25 -16.52 -30.56 27.15
CA ASP A 25 -17.57 -30.63 28.16
C ASP A 25 -17.48 -29.48 29.17
N GLU A 26 -16.26 -29.08 29.54
CA GLU A 26 -15.99 -27.88 30.37
C GLU A 26 -16.49 -26.61 29.69
N LEU A 27 -16.11 -26.41 28.43
CA LEU A 27 -16.53 -25.23 27.66
C LEU A 27 -18.05 -25.23 27.44
N ARG A 28 -18.66 -26.39 27.17
CA ARG A 28 -20.12 -26.49 26.98
C ARG A 28 -20.88 -26.28 28.29
N THR A 29 -20.33 -26.70 29.42
CA THR A 29 -20.94 -26.47 30.74
C THR A 29 -21.00 -24.98 31.08
N VAL A 30 -19.95 -24.22 30.75
CA VAL A 30 -19.86 -22.79 31.07
C VAL A 30 -20.56 -21.92 30.02
N PHE A 31 -20.43 -22.25 28.73
CA PHE A 31 -20.84 -21.37 27.61
C PHE A 31 -22.02 -21.90 26.78
N GLY A 32 -22.51 -23.11 27.05
CA GLY A 32 -23.67 -23.68 26.35
C GLY A 32 -23.49 -23.70 24.83
N ASP A 33 -24.41 -23.08 24.13
CA ASP A 33 -24.43 -23.02 22.66
C ASP A 33 -23.38 -22.05 22.07
N GLU A 34 -22.79 -21.15 22.88
CA GLU A 34 -21.67 -20.31 22.45
C GLU A 34 -20.33 -21.06 22.42
N ALA A 35 -20.28 -22.28 22.98
CA ALA A 35 -19.07 -23.07 23.03
C ALA A 35 -18.63 -23.54 21.63
N PRO A 36 -17.31 -23.56 21.33
CA PRO A 36 -16.81 -24.12 20.09
C PRO A 36 -17.19 -25.60 19.93
N SER A 37 -17.42 -26.02 18.69
CA SER A 37 -17.70 -27.43 18.41
C SER A 37 -16.53 -28.33 18.84
N TYR A 38 -16.82 -29.57 19.23
CA TYR A 38 -15.80 -30.58 19.54
C TYR A 38 -14.72 -30.68 18.46
N ARG A 39 -15.11 -30.64 17.17
CA ARG A 39 -14.14 -30.69 16.04
C ARG A 39 -13.16 -29.52 16.06
N THR A 40 -13.64 -28.32 16.38
CA THR A 40 -12.80 -27.14 16.51
C THR A 40 -11.80 -27.31 17.66
N ILE A 41 -12.27 -27.78 18.81
CA ILE A 41 -11.45 -28.01 20.00
C ILE A 41 -10.37 -29.06 19.74
N ALA A 42 -10.75 -30.21 19.18
CA ALA A 42 -9.84 -31.29 18.87
C ALA A 42 -8.74 -30.86 17.90
N ARG A 43 -9.09 -30.08 16.86
CA ARG A 43 -8.12 -29.55 15.89
C ARG A 43 -7.12 -28.59 16.54
N TRP A 44 -7.59 -27.66 17.37
CA TRP A 44 -6.70 -26.73 18.08
C TRP A 44 -5.81 -27.45 19.10
N ALA A 45 -6.37 -28.40 19.87
CA ALA A 45 -5.58 -29.22 20.80
C ALA A 45 -4.51 -30.04 20.07
N GLN A 46 -4.81 -30.55 18.87
CA GLN A 46 -3.81 -31.21 18.02
C GLN A 46 -2.70 -30.25 17.60
N TRP A 47 -3.03 -29.07 17.07
CA TRP A 47 -2.02 -28.07 16.68
C TRP A 47 -1.12 -27.66 17.85
N PHE A 48 -1.68 -27.48 19.04
CA PHE A 48 -0.90 -27.15 20.23
C PHE A 48 0.01 -28.32 20.66
N ARG A 49 -0.43 -29.57 20.51
CA ARG A 49 0.43 -30.75 20.73
C ARG A 49 1.55 -30.87 19.69
N GLU A 50 1.30 -30.42 18.47
CA GLU A 50 2.28 -30.38 17.37
C GLU A 50 3.25 -29.19 17.48
N GLY A 51 3.12 -28.35 18.53
CA GLY A 51 4.07 -27.28 18.83
C GLY A 51 3.68 -25.90 18.30
N ARG A 52 2.45 -25.70 17.80
CA ARG A 52 1.97 -24.36 17.45
C ARG A 52 1.85 -23.50 18.72
N GLU A 53 2.39 -22.28 18.72
CA GLU A 53 2.26 -21.37 19.87
C GLU A 53 1.21 -20.27 19.65
N GLU A 54 0.96 -19.91 18.40
CA GLU A 54 0.06 -18.81 18.05
C GLU A 54 -1.41 -19.19 18.23
N ILE A 55 -2.18 -18.24 18.77
CA ILE A 55 -3.62 -18.37 19.03
C ILE A 55 -4.43 -17.68 17.92
N GLU A 56 -3.82 -16.72 17.25
CA GLU A 56 -4.42 -15.96 16.17
C GLU A 56 -4.60 -16.84 14.92
N ASP A 57 -5.50 -16.40 14.02
CA ASP A 57 -5.57 -17.01 12.70
C ASP A 57 -4.30 -16.63 11.93
N GLU A 58 -3.68 -17.61 11.27
CA GLU A 58 -2.65 -17.31 10.28
C GLU A 58 -3.21 -16.38 9.22
N GLU A 59 -2.32 -15.58 8.62
CA GLU A 59 -2.67 -14.68 7.54
C GLU A 59 -3.37 -15.49 6.44
N ARG A 60 -4.67 -15.26 6.27
CA ARG A 60 -5.44 -16.02 5.29
C ARG A 60 -4.94 -15.62 3.92
N SER A 61 -4.55 -16.61 3.12
CA SER A 61 -4.38 -16.39 1.70
C SER A 61 -5.73 -15.91 1.15
N GLY A 62 -5.80 -14.60 0.91
CA GLY A 62 -6.93 -14.00 0.21
C GLY A 62 -7.01 -14.60 -1.20
N ARG A 63 -8.05 -14.20 -1.95
CA ARG A 63 -8.10 -14.54 -3.37
C ARG A 63 -6.81 -14.01 -4.04
N PRO A 64 -6.00 -14.87 -4.69
CA PRO A 64 -4.87 -14.39 -5.48
C PRO A 64 -5.43 -13.43 -6.52
N VAL A 65 -5.01 -12.17 -6.49
CA VAL A 65 -5.45 -11.23 -7.51
C VAL A 65 -4.62 -11.55 -8.73
N ALA A 66 -5.16 -12.39 -9.61
CA ALA A 66 -4.48 -13.07 -10.71
C ALA A 66 -3.68 -12.17 -11.67
N GLY A 67 -3.72 -10.84 -11.53
CA GLY A 67 -2.94 -9.91 -12.34
C GLY A 67 -1.96 -9.01 -11.58
N SER A 68 -1.81 -9.11 -10.24
CA SER A 68 -0.72 -8.40 -9.51
C SER A 68 0.42 -9.33 -9.16
N THR A 69 0.90 -10.06 -10.16
CA THR A 69 2.16 -10.76 -10.01
C THR A 69 3.32 -9.76 -9.96
N PRO A 70 4.46 -10.11 -9.35
CA PRO A 70 5.64 -9.25 -9.32
C PRO A 70 6.08 -8.75 -10.70
N GLU A 71 5.91 -9.60 -11.73
CA GLU A 71 6.26 -9.30 -13.12
C GLU A 71 5.41 -8.15 -13.67
N ASN A 72 4.08 -8.23 -13.52
CA ASN A 72 3.16 -7.20 -13.99
C ASN A 72 3.33 -5.88 -13.22
N ILE A 73 3.69 -5.96 -11.94
CA ILE A 73 3.99 -4.77 -11.12
C ILE A 73 5.22 -4.06 -11.66
N GLU A 74 6.28 -4.81 -11.97
CA GLU A 74 7.53 -4.23 -12.47
C GLU A 74 7.38 -3.70 -13.91
N GLU A 75 6.61 -4.39 -14.75
CA GLU A 75 6.28 -3.92 -16.10
C GLU A 75 5.56 -2.57 -16.07
N ILE A 76 4.49 -2.45 -15.28
CA ILE A 76 3.77 -1.17 -15.12
C ILE A 76 4.69 -0.10 -14.51
N ARG A 77 5.54 -0.46 -13.54
CA ARG A 77 6.49 0.47 -12.93
C ARG A 77 7.47 1.02 -13.97
N SER A 78 7.98 0.18 -14.88
CA SER A 78 8.88 0.60 -15.94
C SER A 78 8.18 1.58 -16.89
N ILE A 79 6.98 1.22 -17.40
CA ILE A 79 6.24 2.05 -18.37
C ILE A 79 5.97 3.45 -17.80
N VAL A 80 5.53 3.54 -16.55
CA VAL A 80 5.21 4.82 -15.90
C VAL A 80 6.46 5.61 -15.50
N SER A 81 7.58 4.94 -15.25
CA SER A 81 8.86 5.62 -15.01
C SER A 81 9.40 6.27 -16.28
N ASP A 82 9.15 5.65 -17.44
CA ASP A 82 9.55 6.17 -18.74
C ASP A 82 8.65 7.33 -19.20
N ASP A 83 7.33 7.20 -19.07
CA ASP A 83 6.38 8.30 -19.30
C ASP A 83 5.28 8.36 -18.22
N PRO A 84 5.31 9.36 -17.32
CA PRO A 84 4.28 9.55 -16.31
C PRO A 84 2.89 9.93 -16.86
N HIS A 85 2.73 10.19 -18.17
CA HIS A 85 1.46 10.60 -18.78
C HIS A 85 0.62 9.42 -19.30
N PHE A 86 1.12 8.19 -19.21
CA PHE A 86 0.36 7.00 -19.59
C PHE A 86 -1.00 6.95 -18.89
N THR A 87 -2.04 6.74 -19.68
CA THR A 87 -3.40 6.54 -19.19
C THR A 87 -3.59 5.10 -18.75
N ILE A 88 -4.55 4.87 -17.85
CA ILE A 88 -4.90 3.51 -17.43
C ILE A 88 -5.37 2.68 -18.64
N ALA A 89 -6.09 3.28 -19.59
CA ALA A 89 -6.57 2.59 -20.79
C ALA A 89 -5.41 2.08 -21.66
N GLU A 90 -4.39 2.91 -21.88
CA GLU A 90 -3.18 2.49 -22.59
C GLU A 90 -2.47 1.36 -21.82
N LEU A 91 -2.28 1.52 -20.50
CA LEU A 91 -1.66 0.47 -19.68
C LEU A 91 -2.41 -0.87 -19.74
N GLN A 92 -3.74 -0.85 -19.82
CA GLN A 92 -4.53 -2.07 -20.03
C GLN A 92 -4.26 -2.73 -21.37
N GLU A 93 -4.11 -1.94 -22.44
CA GLU A 93 -3.80 -2.45 -23.77
C GLU A 93 -2.38 -3.00 -23.86
N TYR A 94 -1.42 -2.39 -23.15
CA TYR A 94 -0.03 -2.85 -23.11
C TYR A 94 0.16 -4.13 -22.29
N THR A 95 -0.57 -4.27 -21.18
CA THR A 95 -0.34 -5.36 -20.19
C THR A 95 -1.40 -6.46 -20.24
N ASP A 96 -2.44 -6.30 -21.07
CA ASP A 96 -3.63 -7.17 -21.11
C ASP A 96 -4.34 -7.33 -19.74
N LEU A 97 -4.14 -6.36 -18.83
CA LEU A 97 -4.72 -6.37 -17.50
C LEU A 97 -6.06 -5.65 -17.45
N SER A 98 -6.91 -6.08 -16.52
CA SER A 98 -8.15 -5.35 -16.23
C SER A 98 -7.86 -3.97 -15.63
N TYR A 99 -8.73 -2.99 -15.90
CA TYR A 99 -8.67 -1.64 -15.33
C TYR A 99 -8.45 -1.67 -13.82
N GLY A 100 -9.22 -2.50 -13.10
CA GLY A 100 -9.12 -2.60 -11.65
C GLY A 100 -7.77 -3.12 -11.17
N THR A 101 -7.16 -4.03 -11.91
CA THR A 101 -5.81 -4.52 -11.61
C THR A 101 -4.76 -3.44 -11.84
N VAL A 102 -4.79 -2.76 -12.99
CA VAL A 102 -3.86 -1.67 -13.31
C VAL A 102 -3.97 -0.55 -12.28
N HIS A 103 -5.20 -0.09 -11.99
CA HIS A 103 -5.44 0.95 -10.99
C HIS A 103 -4.88 0.56 -9.62
N ARG A 104 -5.11 -0.68 -9.18
CA ARG A 104 -4.62 -1.19 -7.90
C ARG A 104 -3.10 -1.31 -7.88
N ILE A 105 -2.47 -1.73 -8.98
CA ILE A 105 -1.00 -1.76 -9.08
C ILE A 105 -0.44 -0.33 -8.94
N LEU A 106 -0.99 0.62 -9.68
CA LEU A 106 -0.56 2.02 -9.61
C LEU A 106 -0.70 2.61 -8.21
N SER A 107 -1.82 2.35 -7.53
CA SER A 107 -2.13 2.95 -6.22
C SER A 107 -1.50 2.22 -5.03
N ASP A 108 -1.58 0.89 -4.97
CA ASP A 108 -1.17 0.11 -3.79
C ASP A 108 0.27 -0.39 -3.86
N HIS A 109 0.80 -0.65 -5.07
CA HIS A 109 2.11 -1.29 -5.25
C HIS A 109 3.19 -0.32 -5.74
N VAL A 110 2.84 0.60 -6.63
CA VAL A 110 3.73 1.66 -7.12
C VAL A 110 3.56 2.96 -6.32
N GLU A 111 2.47 3.08 -5.56
CA GLU A 111 2.15 4.24 -4.69
C GLU A 111 2.00 5.58 -5.45
N LEU A 112 1.58 5.50 -6.71
CA LEU A 112 1.33 6.67 -7.55
C LEU A 112 -0.09 7.20 -7.41
N ARG A 113 -0.21 8.52 -7.58
CA ARG A 113 -1.49 9.22 -7.62
C ARG A 113 -1.57 10.07 -8.86
N LYS A 114 -2.75 10.09 -9.49
CA LYS A 114 -3.03 10.96 -10.62
C LYS A 114 -2.95 12.43 -10.18
N ILE A 115 -2.07 13.19 -10.81
CA ILE A 115 -1.99 14.65 -10.65
C ILE A 115 -2.39 15.29 -11.98
N THR A 116 -3.20 16.35 -11.93
CA THR A 116 -3.55 17.11 -13.12
C THR A 116 -2.35 17.95 -13.58
N ALA A 117 -2.06 17.92 -14.89
CA ALA A 117 -1.04 18.79 -15.47
C ALA A 117 -1.33 20.27 -15.14
N ARG A 118 -0.26 21.03 -14.85
CA ARG A 118 -0.38 22.47 -14.59
C ARG A 118 -0.32 23.23 -15.92
N TYR A 119 -1.16 24.25 -16.06
CA TYR A 119 -1.13 25.14 -17.21
C TYR A 119 0.20 25.92 -17.26
N ILE A 120 0.87 25.88 -18.41
CA ILE A 120 2.10 26.64 -18.68
C ILE A 120 1.75 27.73 -19.71
N PRO A 121 1.83 29.03 -19.37
CA PRO A 121 1.39 30.12 -20.24
C PRO A 121 2.13 30.24 -21.58
N LYS A 122 3.41 29.84 -21.64
CA LYS A 122 4.25 29.95 -22.84
C LYS A 122 5.27 28.82 -22.86
N GLN A 123 5.43 28.19 -24.03
CA GLN A 123 6.57 27.30 -24.30
C GLN A 123 7.81 28.16 -24.55
N LEU A 124 8.80 28.05 -23.66
CA LEU A 124 10.02 28.85 -23.73
C LEU A 124 11.05 28.20 -24.65
N THR A 125 11.74 29.02 -25.44
CA THR A 125 12.94 28.58 -26.16
C THR A 125 14.12 28.37 -25.20
N ASP A 126 15.15 27.64 -25.62
CA ASP A 126 16.35 27.42 -24.78
C ASP A 126 17.06 28.73 -24.42
N TYR A 127 17.07 29.68 -25.35
CA TYR A 127 17.55 31.04 -25.09
C TYR A 127 16.73 31.72 -23.98
N GLN A 128 15.40 31.71 -24.10
CA GLN A 128 14.52 32.31 -23.08
C GLN A 128 14.66 31.64 -21.71
N ARG A 129 14.83 30.31 -21.67
CA ARG A 129 15.10 29.57 -20.43
C ARG A 129 16.41 30.03 -19.78
N SER A 130 17.48 30.07 -20.56
CA SER A 130 18.82 30.47 -20.09
C SER A 130 18.82 31.89 -19.56
N GLU A 131 18.20 32.82 -20.30
CA GLU A 131 18.15 34.23 -19.93
C GLU A 131 17.32 34.45 -18.66
N ARG A 132 16.19 33.74 -18.49
CA ARG A 132 15.42 33.77 -17.25
C ARG A 132 16.24 33.29 -16.05
N VAL A 133 16.99 32.20 -16.18
CA VAL A 133 17.85 31.71 -15.08
C VAL A 133 18.93 32.73 -14.75
N ARG A 134 19.57 33.34 -15.76
CA ARG A 134 20.57 34.40 -15.56
C ARG A 134 20.00 35.58 -14.77
N ILE A 135 18.87 36.11 -15.21
CA ILE A 135 18.19 37.24 -14.57
C ILE A 135 17.74 36.89 -13.15
N CYS A 136 17.19 35.69 -12.92
CA CYS A 136 16.80 35.26 -11.58
C CYS A 136 17.98 35.19 -10.62
N LYS A 137 19.16 34.71 -11.08
CA LYS A 137 20.39 34.70 -10.26
C LYS A 137 20.85 36.11 -9.93
N GLU A 138 20.83 37.03 -10.90
CA GLU A 138 21.19 38.44 -10.70
C GLU A 138 20.25 39.13 -9.70
N ASN A 139 18.94 38.91 -9.84
CA ASN A 139 17.93 39.41 -8.91
C ASN A 139 18.12 38.84 -7.49
N LEU A 140 18.47 37.56 -7.37
CA LEU A 140 18.75 36.92 -6.08
C LEU A 140 19.98 37.52 -5.40
N SER A 141 21.08 37.73 -6.15
CA SER A 141 22.29 38.39 -5.62
C SER A 141 21.98 39.80 -5.09
N ARG A 142 21.27 40.61 -5.89
CA ARG A 142 20.83 41.95 -5.47
C ARG A 142 19.93 41.92 -4.23
N PHE A 143 19.07 40.91 -4.13
CA PHE A 143 18.25 40.69 -2.94
C PHE A 143 19.10 40.42 -1.70
N THR A 144 20.06 39.51 -1.80
CA THR A 144 20.95 39.15 -0.69
C THR A 144 21.89 40.27 -0.28
N GLU A 145 22.31 41.12 -1.21
CA GLU A 145 23.21 42.26 -0.98
C GLU A 145 22.51 43.48 -0.36
N GLY A 146 21.18 43.41 -0.14
CA GLY A 146 20.40 44.47 0.51
C GLY A 146 20.08 45.68 -0.38
N GLY A 147 20.45 45.65 -1.66
CA GLY A 147 20.18 46.69 -2.65
C GLY A 147 18.83 46.55 -3.36
N TRP A 148 17.91 45.74 -2.83
CA TRP A 148 16.71 45.32 -3.56
C TRP A 148 15.61 46.37 -3.59
N ARG A 149 15.23 46.80 -4.79
CA ARG A 149 14.01 47.57 -5.05
C ARG A 149 13.19 46.89 -6.13
N LEU A 150 11.87 46.92 -5.98
CA LEU A 150 10.94 46.31 -6.94
C LEU A 150 11.09 46.90 -8.37
N SER A 151 11.52 48.16 -8.47
CA SER A 151 11.84 48.84 -9.74
C SER A 151 12.99 48.19 -10.52
N ASP A 152 13.87 47.47 -9.83
CA ASP A 152 15.12 46.96 -10.39
C ASP A 152 14.96 45.50 -10.86
N VAL A 153 13.76 44.95 -10.69
CA VAL A 153 13.40 43.59 -11.09
C VAL A 153 13.18 43.56 -12.60
N SER A 154 14.18 43.06 -13.30
CA SER A 154 14.03 42.64 -14.68
C SER A 154 13.08 41.43 -14.72
N THR A 155 11.83 41.65 -15.10
CA THR A 155 10.93 40.55 -15.51
C THR A 155 10.97 40.48 -17.02
N ASN A 156 11.37 39.34 -17.57
CA ASN A 156 11.58 39.09 -19.00
C ASN A 156 10.25 39.06 -19.80
N SER A 157 9.40 40.07 -19.63
CA SER A 157 8.01 40.11 -20.07
C SER A 157 7.81 40.76 -21.45
N ARG A 158 8.90 41.10 -22.16
CA ARG A 158 8.89 41.79 -23.47
C ARG A 158 9.87 41.21 -24.50
N MET A 159 10.07 39.89 -24.51
CA MET A 159 10.70 39.17 -25.64
C MET A 159 9.80 38.06 -26.19
#